data_AF-A0A927Y3H0-F1
#
_entry.id   AF-A0A927Y3H0-F1
#
_cell.length_a   1.000
_cell.length_b   1.000
_cell.length_c   1.000
_cell.angle_alpha   90.00
_cell.angle_beta   90.00
_cell.angle_gamma   90.00
#
_symmetry.space_group_name_H-M   'P 1'
#
loop_
_entity.id
_entity.type
_entity.pdbx_description
1 polymer ?
#
loop_
_entity_poly.entity_id
_entity_poly.type
_entity_poly.pdbx_seq_one_letter_code
_entity_poly.pdbx_strand_id
1 'polypeptide(L)' 'MLDEAIEKLRLDNETVKILKRNKIVKVRQLTNKTKTKLKELGLAGYQISEIEIKLQLEGFDLK' A
#
# COMPACT_ATOMS: atom_id res chain seq x y z
N MET A 1 -10.87 7.20 8.35
CA MET A 1 -10.07 8.42 8.03
C MET A 1 -8.76 7.98 7.41
N LEU A 2 -8.26 8.68 6.38
CA LEU A 2 -7.00 8.33 5.67
C LEU A 2 -5.75 8.17 6.57
N ASP A 3 -5.81 8.62 7.82
CA ASP A 3 -4.75 8.49 8.82
C ASP A 3 -4.65 7.12 9.50
N GLU A 4 -5.48 6.17 9.07
CA GLU A 4 -5.44 4.77 9.52
C GLU A 4 -4.14 4.07 9.11
N ALA A 5 -3.74 3.10 9.93
CA ALA A 5 -2.53 2.32 9.71
C ALA A 5 -2.71 1.33 8.53
N ILE A 6 -1.62 1.04 7.80
CA ILE A 6 -1.67 0.12 6.64
C ILE A 6 -2.10 -1.31 7.01
N GLU A 7 -2.02 -1.67 8.29
CA GLU A 7 -2.48 -2.95 8.84
C GLU A 7 -3.99 -3.15 8.64
N LYS A 8 -4.77 -2.07 8.55
CA LYS A 8 -6.21 -2.17 8.26
C LYS A 8 -6.47 -2.80 6.89
N LEU A 9 -5.57 -2.58 5.92
CA LEU A 9 -5.70 -3.12 4.56
C LEU A 9 -5.55 -4.65 4.51
N ARG A 10 -5.13 -5.30 5.61
CA ARG A 10 -4.93 -6.75 5.69
C ARG A 10 -4.13 -7.29 4.50
N LEU A 11 -3.07 -6.57 4.15
CA LEU A 11 -2.08 -6.96 3.14
C LEU A 11 -1.23 -8.11 3.68
N ASP A 12 -0.59 -8.86 2.79
CA ASP A 12 0.35 -9.89 3.19
C ASP A 12 1.52 -9.31 4.02
N ASN A 13 2.10 -10.16 4.88
CA ASN A 13 3.14 -9.75 5.81
C ASN A 13 4.42 -9.26 5.12
N GLU A 14 4.72 -9.74 3.91
CA GLU A 14 5.88 -9.31 3.14
C GLU A 14 5.67 -7.90 2.59
N THR A 15 4.50 -7.64 2.00
CA THR A 15 4.09 -6.30 1.56
C THR A 15 4.13 -5.30 2.71
N VAL A 16 3.55 -5.64 3.87
CA VAL A 16 3.58 -4.76 5.05
C VAL A 16 5.02 -4.48 5.49
N LYS A 17 5.90 -5.48 5.47
CA LYS A 17 7.33 -5.29 5.80
C LYS A 17 8.01 -4.35 4.81
N ILE A 18 7.79 -4.50 3.51
CA ILE A 18 8.38 -3.64 2.47
C ILE A 18 7.88 -2.20 2.66
N LEU A 19 6.58 -1.99 2.87
CA LEU A 19 5.99 -0.68 3.11
C LEU A 19 6.57 0.00 4.36
N LYS A 20 6.64 -0.73 5.48
CA LYS A 20 7.21 -0.21 6.74
C LYS A 20 8.69 0.12 6.62
N ARG A 21 9.50 -0.72 5.94
CA ARG A 21 10.91 -0.42 5.65
C ARG A 21 11.07 0.89 4.88
N ASN A 22 10.11 1.20 4.02
CA ASN A 22 10.03 2.44 3.25
C ASN A 22 9.25 3.57 3.96
N LYS A 23 9.01 3.46 5.28
CA LYS A 23 8.31 4.45 6.11
C LYS A 23 6.87 4.74 5.68
N ILE A 24 6.23 3.80 4.98
CA ILE A 24 4.81 3.83 4.65
C ILE A 24 4.10 3.02 5.74
N VAL A 25 3.50 3.73 6.69
CA VAL A 25 2.80 3.16 7.85
C VAL A 25 1.33 3.56 7.88
N LYS A 26 0.91 4.56 7.10
CA LYS A 26 -0.48 5.03 7.00
C LYS A 26 -1.05 4.84 5.59
N VAL A 27 -2.36 4.61 5.51
CA VAL A 27 -3.10 4.49 4.24
C VAL A 27 -2.92 5.74 3.36
N ARG A 28 -2.97 6.95 3.93
CA ARG A 28 -2.69 8.21 3.19
C ARG A 28 -1.33 8.23 2.50
N GLN A 29 -0.32 7.60 3.10
CA GLN A 29 1.02 7.56 2.50
C GLN A 29 1.06 6.61 1.31
N LEU A 30 0.26 5.55 1.35
CA LEU A 30 0.10 4.56 0.28
C LEU A 30 -0.69 5.15 -0.89
N THR A 31 -1.82 5.82 -0.63
CA THR A 31 -2.65 6.46 -1.68
C THR A 31 -1.92 7.57 -2.43
N ASN A 32 -0.88 8.17 -1.83
CA ASN A 32 -0.01 9.14 -2.49
C ASN A 32 1.08 8.53 -3.39
N LYS A 33 1.13 7.20 -3.52
CA LYS A 33 2.09 6.50 -4.40
C LYS A 33 1.42 6.09 -5.70
N THR A 34 2.22 6.09 -6.77
CA THR A 34 1.87 5.49 -8.06
C THR A 34 2.35 4.04 -8.09
N LYS A 35 1.79 3.22 -9.00
CA LYS A 35 2.26 1.83 -9.20
C LYS A 35 3.76 1.77 -9.51
N THR A 36 4.27 2.72 -10.30
CA THR A 36 5.71 2.81 -10.63
C THR A 36 6.55 3.02 -9.38
N LYS A 37 6.15 3.92 -8.49
CA LYS A 37 6.84 4.13 -7.21
C LYS A 37 6.78 2.89 -6.34
N LEU A 38 5.64 2.19 -6.28
CA LEU A 38 5.56 0.94 -5.51
C LEU A 38 6.53 -0.12 -6.06
N LYS A 39 6.70 -0.23 -7.39
CA LYS A 39 7.72 -1.10 -8.00
C LYS A 39 9.14 -0.70 -7.60
N GLU A 40 9.45 0.59 -7.60
CA GLU A 40 10.75 1.13 -7.17
C GLU A 40 11.07 0.83 -5.69
N LEU A 41 10.04 0.67 -4.84
CA LEU A 41 10.20 0.28 -3.44
C LEU A 41 10.48 -1.23 -3.26
N GLY A 42 10.48 -2.00 -4.34
CA GLY A 42 10.70 -3.44 -4.33
C GLY A 42 9.42 -4.27 -4.22
N LEU A 43 8.23 -3.68 -4.42
CA LEU A 43 6.98 -4.45 -4.48
C LEU A 43 6.85 -5.14 -5.85
N ALA A 44 6.55 -6.43 -5.82
CA ALA A 44 6.24 -7.20 -7.00
C ALA A 44 4.88 -6.82 -7.58
N GLY A 45 4.65 -7.15 -8.86
CA GLY A 45 3.40 -6.82 -9.55
C GLY A 45 2.15 -7.35 -8.83
N TYR A 46 2.20 -8.57 -8.29
CA TYR A 46 1.07 -9.14 -7.55
C TYR A 46 0.78 -8.41 -6.24
N GLN A 47 1.81 -7.95 -5.52
CA GLN A 47 1.67 -7.17 -4.28
C GLN A 47 1.05 -5.81 -4.56
N ILE A 48 1.42 -5.18 -5.68
CA ILE A 48 0.84 -3.90 -6.10
C ILE A 48 -0.63 -4.07 -6.45
N SER A 49 -0.98 -5.12 -7.21
CA SER A 49 -2.37 -5.43 -7.52
C SER A 49 -3.18 -5.71 -6.26
N GLU A 50 -2.62 -6.43 -5.27
CA GLU A 50 -3.28 -6.65 -3.98
C GLU A 50 -3.51 -5.32 -3.23
N ILE A 51 -2.48 -4.46 -3.15
CA ILE A 51 -2.60 -3.13 -2.55
C ILE A 51 -3.75 -2.33 -3.19
N GLU A 52 -3.84 -2.33 -4.51
CA GLU A 52 -4.91 -1.62 -5.22
C GLU A 52 -6.29 -2.16 -4.86
N ILE A 53 -6.47 -3.49 -4.93
CA ILE A 53 -7.75 -4.12 -4.59
C ILE A 53 -8.15 -3.78 -3.15
N LYS A 54 -7.22 -3.87 -2.19
CA LYS A 54 -7.51 -3.58 -0.78
C LYS A 54 -7.82 -2.10 -0.55
N LEU A 55 -7.11 -1.19 -1.22
CA LEU A 55 -7.41 0.24 -1.16
C LEU A 55 -8.81 0.53 -1.71
N GLN A 56 -9.17 -0.06 -2.85
CA GLN A 56 -10.48 0.14 -3.48
C GLN A 56 -11.63 -0.40 -2.62
N LEU A 57 -11.44 -1.53 -1.94
CA LEU A 57 -12.41 -2.06 -0.98
C LEU A 57 -12.67 -1.12 0.20
N GLU A 58 -11.69 -0.28 0.55
CA GLU A 58 -11.80 0.75 1.59
C GLU A 58 -12.24 2.11 1.03
N GLY A 59 -12.53 2.19 -0.28
CA GLY A 59 -12.96 3.42 -0.95
C GLY A 59 -11.83 4.39 -1.28
N PHE A 60 -10.60 3.88 -1.44
CA PHE A 60 -9.43 4.65 -1.80
C PHE A 60 -8.77 4.15 -3.09
N ASP A 61 -8.03 5.01 -3.76
CA ASP A 61 -7.22 4.65 -4.93
C ASP A 61 -5.77 5.10 -4.74
N LEU A 62 -4.88 4.46 -5.49
CA LEU A 62 -3.54 4.97 -5.71
C LEU A 62 -3.58 6.23 -6.59
N LYS A 63 -2.54 7.05 -6.52
CA LYS A 63 -2.40 8.27 -7.32
C LYS A 63 -2.01 7.98 -8.78
#